data_AF-R5CLE2-F1
#
_entry.id   AF-R5CLE2-F1
#
_cell.length_a   1.000
_cell.length_b   1.000
_cell.length_c   1.000
_cell.angle_alpha   90.00
_cell.angle_beta   90.00
_cell.angle_gamma   90.00
#
_symmetry.space_group_name_H-M   'P 1'
#
loop_
_entity.id
_entity.type
_entity.pdbx_description
1 polymer ?
#
loop_
_entity_poly.entity_id
_entity_poly.type
_entity_poly.pdbx_seq_one_letter_code
_entity_poly.pdbx_strand_id
1 'polypeptide(L)'
;MKDKKGDFITRYCYSEDERLKAITELGPDPEITRFKGLGEISPDEFRNFIGPDMRLEQVTLHKTDQVQKLLEYYMGKNTPERQNFIIDNLVIEEDRPEEEEVF
;
A
#
# COMPACT_ATOMS: atom_id res chain seq x y z
N MET A 1 18.28 30.24 13.70
CA MET A 1 18.29 30.71 12.31
C MET A 1 17.11 30.06 11.61
N LYS A 2 16.37 30.82 10.80
CA LYS A 2 15.07 30.45 10.23
C LYS A 2 15.26 29.43 9.10
N ASP A 3 14.69 28.24 9.21
CA ASP A 3 14.48 27.37 8.05
C ASP A 3 13.29 27.89 7.26
N LYS A 4 13.59 28.55 6.13
CA LYS A 4 12.64 28.76 5.05
C LYS A 4 12.40 27.39 4.39
N LYS A 5 11.43 26.61 4.87
CA LYS A 5 10.84 25.56 4.03
C LYS A 5 10.10 26.29 2.91
N GLY A 6 10.57 26.13 1.67
CA GLY A 6 9.84 26.57 0.49
C GLY A 6 8.45 25.93 0.47
N ASP A 7 7.51 26.60 -0.19
CA ASP A 7 6.08 26.23 -0.33
C ASP A 7 5.88 24.94 -1.16
N PHE A 8 6.52 23.84 -0.79
CA PHE A 8 6.35 22.55 -1.44
C PHE A 8 5.15 21.83 -0.83
N ILE A 9 4.23 21.38 -1.69
CA ILE A 9 3.07 20.59 -1.31
C ILE A 9 3.44 19.11 -1.43
N THR A 10 3.51 18.41 -0.30
CA THR A 10 3.73 16.95 -0.27
C THR A 10 2.39 16.22 -0.17
N ARG A 11 2.18 15.19 -1.00
CA ARG A 11 0.99 14.34 -0.99
C ARG A 11 1.37 12.87 -0.89
N TYR A 12 0.83 12.18 0.11
CA TYR A 12 1.01 10.73 0.28
C TYR A 12 -0.12 9.98 -0.40
N CYS A 13 0.24 9.01 -1.25
CA CYS A 13 -0.68 8.21 -2.03
C CYS A 13 -0.57 6.74 -1.59
N TYR A 14 -1.72 6.07 -1.45
CA TYR A 14 -1.87 4.68 -1.01
C TYR A 14 -2.48 3.79 -2.10
N SER A 15 -2.84 4.37 -3.24
CA SER A 15 -3.33 3.67 -4.43
C SER A 15 -2.80 4.34 -5.70
N GLU A 16 -2.88 3.61 -6.80
CA GLU A 16 -2.47 4.10 -8.12
C GLU A 16 -3.30 5.30 -8.58
N ASP A 17 -4.62 5.24 -8.36
CA ASP A 17 -5.53 6.35 -8.65
C ASP A 17 -5.18 7.64 -7.88
N GLU A 18 -4.78 7.51 -6.61
CA GLU A 18 -4.32 8.66 -5.82
C GLU A 18 -3.02 9.24 -6.38
N ARG A 19 -2.09 8.37 -6.81
CA ARG A 19 -0.81 8.77 -7.41
C ARG A 19 -1.03 9.57 -8.69
N LEU A 20 -1.83 9.05 -9.62
CA LEU A 20 -2.09 9.70 -10.91
C LEU A 20 -2.74 11.07 -10.72
N LYS A 21 -3.76 11.17 -9.85
CA LYS A 21 -4.39 12.45 -9.51
C LYS A 21 -3.41 13.45 -8.91
N ALA A 22 -2.57 13.00 -7.98
CA ALA A 22 -1.56 13.86 -7.35
C ALA A 22 -0.54 14.39 -8.37
N ILE A 23 -0.11 13.55 -9.32
CA ILE A 23 0.80 13.94 -10.40
C ILE A 23 0.15 15.04 -11.25
N THR A 24 -1.09 14.83 -11.70
CA THR A 24 -1.82 15.83 -12.51
C THR A 24 -1.99 17.17 -11.78
N GLU A 25 -2.21 17.14 -10.45
CA GLU A 25 -2.46 18.35 -9.66
C GLU A 25 -1.19 19.10 -9.21
N LEU A 26 -0.06 18.40 -9.00
CA LEU A 26 1.19 19.02 -8.50
C LEU A 26 1.96 19.77 -9.59
N GLY A 27 1.63 19.55 -10.86
CA GLY A 27 2.24 20.23 -12.01
C GLY A 27 3.10 19.29 -12.85
N PRO A 28 3.88 19.83 -13.81
CA PRO A 28 4.46 19.04 -14.90
C PRO A 28 5.61 18.11 -14.50
N ASP A 29 6.26 18.33 -13.35
CA ASP A 29 7.43 17.54 -12.93
C ASP A 29 7.47 17.37 -11.39
N PRO A 30 6.57 16.55 -10.81
CA PRO A 30 6.55 16.29 -9.38
C PRO A 30 7.66 15.32 -8.98
N GLU A 31 8.32 15.58 -7.85
CA GLU A 31 9.23 14.61 -7.23
C GLU A 31 8.43 13.45 -6.59
N ILE A 32 8.68 12.22 -7.04
CA ILE A 32 7.96 11.03 -6.58
C ILE A 32 8.92 10.09 -5.84
N THR A 33 8.60 9.80 -4.58
CA THR A 33 9.31 8.79 -3.77
C THR A 33 8.40 7.59 -3.51
N ARG A 34 8.88 6.37 -3.82
CA ARG A 34 8.17 5.11 -3.55
C ARG A 34 8.80 4.38 -2.37
N PHE A 35 8.13 4.38 -1.22
CA PHE A 35 8.53 3.60 -0.05
C PHE A 35 8.25 2.11 -0.27
N LYS A 36 9.25 1.23 -0.06
CA LYS A 36 9.07 -0.23 -0.07
C LYS A 36 8.79 -0.80 1.32
N GLY A 37 9.12 -0.05 2.36
CA GLY A 37 8.77 -0.36 3.74
C GLY A 37 8.83 0.86 4.65
N LEU A 38 8.37 0.69 5.89
CA LEU A 38 8.28 1.77 6.87
C LEU A 38 9.67 2.32 7.29
N GLY A 39 10.73 1.52 7.16
CA GLY A 39 12.09 1.93 7.53
C GLY A 39 12.74 2.96 6.59
N GLU A 40 12.13 3.22 5.44
CA GLU A 40 12.59 4.26 4.50
C GLU A 40 12.05 5.65 4.85
N ILE A 41 11.08 5.74 5.77
CA ILE A 41 10.48 7.00 6.23
C ILE A 41 11.26 7.49 7.45
N SER A 42 11.66 8.77 7.46
CA SER A 42 12.33 9.35 8.62
C SER A 42 11.40 9.38 9.85
N PRO A 43 11.90 9.24 11.08
CA PRO A 43 11.04 9.26 12.28
C PRO A 43 10.19 10.53 12.45
N ASP A 44 10.75 11.70 12.08
CA ASP A 44 10.04 12.97 12.17
C ASP A 44 8.90 13.08 11.16
N GLU A 45 9.08 12.50 9.97
CA GLU A 45 8.04 12.40 8.95
C GLU A 45 6.99 11.34 9.33
N PHE A 46 7.44 10.17 9.80
CA PHE A 46 6.57 9.05 10.14
C PHE A 46 5.55 9.40 11.23
N ARG A 47 5.93 10.27 12.17
CA ARG A 47 5.04 10.77 13.22
C ARG A 47 3.76 11.38 12.66
N ASN A 48 3.81 12.01 11.48
CA ASN A 48 2.65 12.66 10.88
C ASN A 48 1.57 11.67 10.43
N PHE A 49 1.90 10.39 10.27
CA PHE A 49 0.94 9.33 9.94
C PHE A 49 0.25 8.74 11.17
N ILE A 50 0.68 9.11 12.38
CA ILE A 50 0.12 8.59 13.64
C ILE A 50 -0.67 9.70 14.31
N GLY A 51 -1.99 9.63 14.22
CA GLY A 51 -2.88 10.61 14.80
C GLY A 51 -4.35 10.28 14.56
N PRO A 52 -5.27 11.18 14.96
CA PRO A 52 -6.71 10.99 14.78
C PRO A 52 -7.13 10.78 13.32
N ASP A 53 -6.40 11.37 12.38
CA ASP A 53 -6.67 11.30 10.93
C ASP A 53 -5.97 10.11 10.24
N MET A 54 -5.37 9.20 11.01
CA MET A 54 -4.69 8.04 10.45
C MET A 54 -5.71 7.11 9.75
N ARG A 55 -5.30 6.54 8.61
CA ARG A 55 -6.12 5.58 7.86
C ARG A 55 -6.12 4.24 8.59
N LEU A 56 -7.21 3.93 9.30
CA LEU A 56 -7.41 2.66 10.00
C LEU A 56 -8.44 1.80 9.30
N GLU A 57 -8.13 0.51 9.19
CA GLU A 57 -9.11 -0.52 8.83
C GLU A 57 -9.45 -1.34 10.08
N GLN A 58 -10.69 -1.23 10.54
CA GLN A 58 -11.13 -1.94 11.73
C GLN A 58 -11.45 -3.40 11.39
N VAL A 59 -10.74 -4.32 12.03
CA VAL A 59 -11.03 -5.76 11.89
C VAL A 59 -12.18 -6.14 12.83
N THR A 60 -13.25 -6.71 12.27
CA THR A 60 -14.41 -7.24 13.02
C THR A 60 -14.53 -8.74 12.83
N LEU A 61 -14.99 -9.44 13.88
CA LEU A 61 -15.22 -10.89 13.85
C LEU A 61 -16.70 -11.19 14.10
N HIS A 62 -17.33 -11.91 13.17
CA HIS A 62 -18.69 -12.40 13.32
C HIS A 62 -18.69 -13.89 13.66
N LYS A 63 -19.72 -14.36 14.38
CA LYS A 63 -19.84 -15.78 14.75
C LYS A 63 -19.99 -16.71 13.54
N THR A 64 -20.42 -16.17 12.41
CA THR A 64 -20.53 -16.88 11.13
C THR A 64 -19.20 -17.06 10.43
N ASP A 65 -18.19 -16.28 10.81
CA ASP A 65 -16.88 -16.31 10.18
C ASP A 65 -16.20 -17.60 10.62
N GLN A 66 -15.85 -18.46 9.66
CA GLN A 66 -15.12 -19.70 9.93
C GLN A 66 -13.62 -19.42 10.15
N VAL A 67 -13.32 -18.48 11.06
CA VAL A 67 -11.97 -17.93 11.30
C VAL A 67 -10.97 -19.03 11.59
N GLN A 68 -11.35 -20.03 12.40
CA GLN A 68 -10.47 -21.15 12.74
C GLN A 68 -10.06 -21.95 11.49
N LYS A 69 -11.00 -22.25 10.59
CA LYS A 69 -10.69 -22.97 9.35
C LYS A 69 -9.86 -22.11 8.39
N LEU A 70 -10.15 -20.82 8.32
CA LEU A 70 -9.41 -19.89 7.48
C LEU A 70 -7.95 -19.74 7.95
N LEU A 71 -7.74 -19.63 9.27
CA LEU A 71 -6.40 -19.59 9.86
C LEU A 71 -5.66 -20.92 9.70
N GLU A 72 -6.33 -22.07 9.90
CA GLU A 72 -5.71 -23.38 9.66
C GLU A 72 -5.31 -23.55 8.19
N TYR A 73 -6.12 -23.04 7.27
CA TYR A 73 -5.82 -23.05 5.84
C TYR A 73 -4.60 -22.17 5.48
N TYR A 74 -4.56 -20.90 5.91
CA TYR A 74 -3.48 -19.96 5.53
C TYR A 74 -2.23 -20.03 6.43
N MET A 75 -2.35 -20.48 7.68
CA MET A 75 -1.28 -20.48 8.68
C MET A 75 -0.99 -21.86 9.27
N GLY A 76 -1.73 -22.90 8.87
CA GLY A 76 -1.50 -24.27 9.33
C GLY A 76 -0.28 -24.91 8.67
N LYS A 77 -0.18 -26.24 8.82
CA LYS A 77 0.94 -27.02 8.28
C LYS A 77 1.02 -26.87 6.76
N ASN A 78 2.23 -26.97 6.22
CA ASN A 78 2.43 -27.00 4.78
C ASN A 78 2.04 -28.39 4.26
N THR A 79 0.82 -28.53 3.72
CA THR A 79 0.33 -29.80 3.15
C THR A 79 0.21 -29.70 1.62
N PRO A 80 0.25 -30.84 0.89
CA PRO A 80 0.06 -30.85 -0.56
C PRO A 80 -1.26 -30.22 -1.01
N GLU A 81 -2.33 -30.40 -0.24
CA GLU A 81 -3.65 -29.83 -0.54
C GLU A 81 -3.62 -28.30 -0.49
N ARG A 82 -2.94 -27.72 0.51
CA ARG A 82 -2.74 -26.28 0.62
C ARG A 82 -1.90 -25.76 -0.55
N GLN A 83 -0.83 -26.47 -0.91
CA GLN A 83 0.03 -26.10 -2.03
C GLN A 83 -0.76 -26.06 -3.34
N ASN A 84 -1.51 -27.11 -3.65
CA ASN A 84 -2.32 -27.19 -4.86
C ASN A 84 -3.37 -26.07 -4.90
N PHE A 85 -4.07 -25.82 -3.79
CA PHE A 85 -5.02 -24.72 -3.71
C PHE A 85 -4.36 -23.37 -4.00
N ILE A 86 -3.20 -23.09 -3.41
CA ILE A 86 -2.48 -21.82 -3.64
C ILE A 86 -2.13 -21.67 -5.12
N ILE A 87 -1.63 -22.73 -5.76
CA ILE A 87 -1.30 -22.72 -7.19
C ILE A 87 -2.55 -22.45 -8.04
N ASP A 88 -3.65 -23.15 -7.75
CA ASP A 88 -4.90 -23.04 -8.51
C ASP A 88 -5.55 -21.64 -8.39
N ASN A 89 -5.30 -20.94 -7.28
CA ASN A 89 -5.84 -19.60 -7.01
C ASN A 89 -4.79 -18.49 -7.17
N LEU A 90 -3.58 -18.83 -7.62
CA LEU A 90 -2.53 -17.84 -7.85
C LEU A 90 -2.94 -16.98 -9.06
N VAL A 91 -3.39 -15.76 -8.78
CA VAL A 91 -3.62 -14.77 -9.82
C VAL A 91 -2.24 -14.27 -10.26
N ILE A 92 -1.88 -14.57 -11.51
CA ILE A 92 -0.70 -14.00 -12.15
C ILE A 92 -1.13 -12.64 -12.69
N GLU A 93 -0.75 -11.58 -11.99
CA GLU A 93 -0.75 -10.25 -12.59
C GLU A 93 0.34 -10.26 -13.66
N GLU A 94 -0.04 -10.19 -14.93
CA GLU A 94 0.93 -9.94 -16.00
C GLU A 94 1.50 -8.53 -15.76
N ASP A 95 2.80 -8.43 -15.45
CA ASP A 95 3.58 -7.19 -15.61
C ASP A 95 3.60 -6.85 -17.11
N ARG A 96 2.46 -6.42 -17.65
CA ARG A 96 2.47 -5.69 -18.91
C ARG A 96 3.15 -4.37 -18.57
N PRO A 97 4.26 -4.02 -19.23
CA PRO A 97 4.76 -2.66 -19.12
C PRO A 97 3.56 -1.77 -19.44
N GLU A 98 3.17 -0.91 -18.49
CA GLU A 98 2.24 0.18 -18.76
C GLU A 98 2.74 0.81 -20.05
N GLU A 99 1.91 0.80 -21.11
CA GLU A 99 2.26 1.45 -22.36
C GLU A 99 2.80 2.82 -21.98
N GLU A 100 4.03 3.16 -22.40
CA GLU A 100 4.62 4.47 -22.17
C GLU A 100 3.60 5.50 -22.69
N GLU A 101 2.76 6.05 -21.81
CA GLU A 101 1.89 7.15 -22.15
C GLU A 101 2.83 8.31 -22.43
N VAL A 102 3.02 8.55 -23.73
CA VAL A 102 3.86 9.62 -24.26
C VAL A 102 3.27 10.94 -23.75
N PHE A 103 3.93 11.53 -22.75
CA PHE A 103 3.68 12.89 -22.30
C PHE A 103 4.00 13.91 -23.40
#